data_AF-A0A3D9EBM3-F1
#
_entry.id   AF-A0A3D9EBM3-F1
#
_cell.length_a   1.000
_cell.length_b   1.000
_cell.length_c   1.000
_cell.angle_alpha   90.00
_cell.angle_beta   90.00
_cell.angle_gamma   90.00
#
_symmetry.space_group_name_H-M   'P 1'
#
loop_
_entity.id
_entity.type
_entity.pdbx_description
1 polymer ?
#
loop_
_entity_poly.entity_id
_entity_poly.type
_entity_poly.pdbx_seq_one_letter_code
_entity_poly.pdbx_strand_id
1 'polypeptide(L)'
;MKKKLEVLGEFVAHVLLGTAVFIVIALAALVLAIFTHWIGSFTVGKPLLLSVLEFVEMAIFLGDCGLLLWWVLKSTIDACRKL
;
A
#
# COMPACT_ATOMS: atom_id res chain seq x y z
N MET A 1 28.55 -3.22 19.13
CA MET A 1 27.12 -3.47 19.43
C MET A 1 26.24 -2.22 19.24
N LYS A 2 26.60 -1.05 19.78
CA LYS A 2 25.80 0.20 19.62
C LYS A 2 25.45 0.54 18.17
N LYS A 3 26.43 0.55 17.25
CA LYS A 3 26.20 0.80 15.81
C LYS A 3 25.21 -0.13 15.13
N LYS A 4 25.21 -1.43 15.47
CA LYS A 4 24.29 -2.41 14.86
C LYS A 4 22.86 -2.27 15.40
N LEU A 5 22.70 -1.90 16.67
CA LEU A 5 21.41 -1.55 17.28
C LEU A 5 20.83 -0.27 16.67
N GLU A 6 21.67 0.72 16.38
CA GLU A 6 21.28 1.98 15.77
C GLU A 6 20.79 1.77 14.32
N VAL A 7 21.51 0.97 13.52
CA VAL A 7 21.09 0.61 12.15
C VAL A 7 19.80 -0.22 12.15
N LEU A 8 19.64 -1.14 13.11
CA LEU A 8 18.40 -1.93 13.24
C LEU A 8 17.21 -1.04 13.62
N GLY A 9 17.40 -0.08 14.53
CA GLY A 9 16.37 0.88 14.92
C GLY A 9 15.96 1.79 13.76
N GLU A 10 16.94 2.27 12.98
CA GLU A 10 16.70 3.08 11.78
C GLU A 10 15.89 2.29 10.73
N PHE A 11 16.23 1.01 10.52
CA PHE A 11 15.51 0.12 9.61
C PHE A 11 14.07 -0.15 10.08
N VAL A 12 13.86 -0.50 11.35
CA VAL A 12 12.53 -0.76 11.91
C VAL A 12 11.64 0.48 11.83
N ALA A 13 12.18 1.66 12.16
CA ALA A 13 11.45 2.92 12.01
C ALA A 13 11.06 3.20 10.54
N HIS A 14 11.95 2.90 9.60
CA HIS A 14 11.70 3.07 8.17
C HIS A 14 10.62 2.11 7.65
N VAL A 15 10.66 0.85 8.08
CA VAL A 15 9.63 -0.15 7.74
C VAL A 15 8.28 0.25 8.36
N LEU A 16 8.25 0.68 9.62
CA LEU A 16 7.03 1.17 10.28
C LEU A 16 6.42 2.37 9.55
N LEU A 17 7.24 3.31 9.10
CA LEU A 17 6.78 4.44 8.29
C LEU A 17 6.13 3.93 7.00
N GLY A 18 6.73 2.93 6.35
CA GLY A 18 6.16 2.36 5.13
C GLY A 18 4.87 1.58 5.34
N THR A 19 4.77 0.84 6.43
CA THR A 19 3.51 0.21 6.84
C THR A 19 2.43 1.24 7.14
N ALA A 20 2.76 2.34 7.81
CA ALA A 20 1.79 3.40 8.11
C ALA A 20 1.25 4.06 6.83
N VAL A 21 2.12 4.36 5.86
CA VAL A 21 1.71 4.91 4.55
C VAL A 21 0.81 3.92 3.81
N PHE A 22 1.14 2.63 3.80
CA PHE A 22 0.32 1.59 3.20
C PHE A 22 -1.07 1.49 3.84
N ILE A 23 -1.17 1.56 5.17
CA ILE A 23 -2.47 1.52 5.85
C ILE A 23 -3.36 2.70 5.40
N VAL A 24 -2.79 3.90 5.22
CA VAL A 24 -3.55 5.08 4.78
C VAL A 24 -4.08 4.89 3.36
N ILE A 25 -3.27 4.37 2.44
CA ILE A 25 -3.66 4.14 1.05
C ILE A 25 -4.67 2.99 0.96
N ALA A 26 -4.46 1.90 1.70
CA ALA A 26 -5.40 0.80 1.81
C ALA A 26 -6.76 1.26 2.38
N LEU A 27 -6.77 2.19 3.34
CA LEU A 27 -8.02 2.79 3.83
C LEU A 27 -8.75 3.58 2.74
N ALA A 28 -8.03 4.32 1.91
CA ALA A 28 -8.62 5.03 0.78
C ALA A 28 -9.22 4.05 -0.25
N ALA A 29 -8.53 2.94 -0.54
CA ALA A 29 -9.05 1.88 -1.39
C ALA A 29 -10.32 1.23 -0.79
N LEU A 30 -10.35 0.99 0.52
CA LEU A 30 -11.52 0.46 1.22
C LEU A 30 -12.73 1.41 1.12
N VAL A 31 -12.51 2.72 1.25
CA VAL A 31 -13.58 3.72 1.07
C VAL A 31 -14.11 3.66 -0.37
N LEU A 32 -13.22 3.56 -1.37
CA LEU A 32 -13.60 3.37 -2.77
C LEU A 32 -14.45 2.11 -2.95
N ALA A 33 -14.08 0.98 -2.35
CA ALA A 33 -14.84 -0.27 -2.38
C ALA A 33 -16.25 -0.15 -1.77
N ILE A 34 -16.39 0.61 -0.68
CA ILE A 34 -17.72 0.87 -0.09
C ILE A 34 -18.57 1.71 -1.03
N PHE A 35 -17.98 2.72 -1.68
CA PHE A 35 -18.65 3.52 -2.69
C PHE A 35 -19.05 2.70 -3.93
N THR A 36 -18.19 1.78 -4.39
CA THR A 36 -18.51 0.89 -5.53
C THR A 36 -19.73 0.03 -5.23
N HIS A 37 -19.81 -0.51 -4.01
CA HIS A 37 -20.93 -1.34 -3.56
C HIS A 37 -22.24 -0.55 -3.46
N TRP A 38 -22.18 0.69 -2.95
CA TRP A 38 -23.31 1.60 -2.86
C TRP A 38 -23.81 2.07 -4.24
N ILE A 39 -22.91 2.31 -5.19
CA ILE A 39 -23.28 2.73 -6.56
C ILE A 39 -23.80 1.54 -7.37
N GLY A 40 -23.26 0.34 -7.14
CA GLY A 40 -23.71 -0.89 -7.79
C GLY A 40 -25.17 -1.27 -7.50
N SER A 41 -25.76 -0.71 -6.43
CA SER A 41 -27.18 -0.86 -6.13
C SER A 41 -28.10 -0.04 -7.07
N PHE A 42 -27.58 1.01 -7.74
CA PHE A 42 -28.34 1.83 -8.67
C PHE A 42 -28.40 1.21 -10.07
N THR A 43 -29.59 1.14 -10.65
CA THR A 43 -29.95 0.32 -11.82
C THR A 43 -29.51 0.86 -13.19
N VAL A 44 -28.87 2.04 -13.27
CA VAL A 44 -28.62 2.74 -14.54
C VAL A 44 -27.11 2.86 -14.78
N GLY A 45 -26.56 2.16 -15.78
CA GLY A 45 -25.12 2.20 -16.18
C GLY A 45 -24.23 1.05 -15.69
N LYS A 46 -24.83 0.01 -15.11
CA LYS A 46 -24.23 -1.01 -14.23
C LYS A 46 -22.91 -1.70 -14.64
N PRO A 47 -22.69 -2.25 -15.85
CA PRO A 47 -21.55 -3.16 -16.04
C PRO A 47 -20.22 -2.42 -16.27
N LEU A 48 -20.23 -1.38 -17.10
CA LEU A 48 -19.00 -0.69 -17.50
C LEU A 48 -18.39 0.13 -16.35
N LEU A 49 -19.25 0.79 -15.57
CA LEU A 49 -18.81 1.65 -14.48
C LEU A 49 -18.29 0.83 -13.28
N LEU A 50 -18.92 -0.32 -12.98
CA LEU A 50 -18.42 -1.25 -11.96
C LEU A 50 -17.06 -1.84 -12.36
N SER A 51 -16.93 -2.35 -13.59
CA SER A 51 -15.69 -2.99 -14.04
C SER A 51 -14.51 -2.02 -14.09
N VAL A 52 -14.73 -0.76 -14.46
CA VAL A 52 -13.67 0.26 -14.42
C VAL A 52 -13.25 0.56 -12.98
N LEU A 53 -14.21 0.64 -12.06
CA LEU A 53 -13.94 0.98 -10.66
C LEU A 53 -13.24 -0.17 -9.91
N GLU A 54 -13.66 -1.42 -10.14
CA GLU A 54 -12.95 -2.62 -9.67
C GLU A 54 -11.53 -2.71 -10.24
N PHE A 55 -11.35 -2.38 -11.52
CA PHE A 55 -10.02 -2.37 -12.14
C PHE A 55 -9.11 -1.32 -11.51
N VAL A 56 -9.64 -0.12 -11.24
CA VAL A 56 -8.91 0.94 -10.53
C VAL A 56 -8.56 0.51 -9.11
N GLU A 57 -9.49 -0.10 -8.38
CA GLU A 57 -9.25 -0.63 -7.03
C GLU A 57 -8.14 -1.69 -7.04
N MET A 58 -8.19 -2.63 -7.98
CA MET A 58 -7.15 -3.66 -8.15
C MET A 58 -5.80 -3.04 -8.52
N ALA A 59 -5.77 -2.05 -9.40
CA ALA A 59 -4.55 -1.35 -9.80
C ALA A 59 -3.93 -0.58 -8.63
N ILE A 60 -4.75 0.09 -7.80
CA ILE A 60 -4.30 0.74 -6.57
C ILE A 60 -3.72 -0.30 -5.62
N PHE A 61 -4.43 -1.40 -5.36
CA PHE A 61 -3.97 -2.45 -4.46
C PHE A 61 -2.64 -3.09 -4.90
N LEU A 62 -2.52 -3.46 -6.18
CA LEU A 62 -1.28 -4.01 -6.75
C LEU A 62 -0.14 -3.00 -6.73
N GLY A 63 -0.43 -1.75 -7.07
CA GLY A 63 0.55 -0.66 -7.03
C GLY A 63 1.08 -0.44 -5.62
N ASP A 64 0.21 -0.46 -4.62
CA ASP A 64 0.53 -0.22 -3.23
C ASP A 64 1.35 -1.39 -2.63
N CYS A 65 0.93 -2.63 -2.89
CA CYS A 65 1.70 -3.82 -2.55
C CYS A 65 3.09 -3.80 -3.20
N GLY A 66 3.18 -3.45 -4.49
CA GLY A 66 4.45 -3.36 -5.22
C GLY A 66 5.37 -2.27 -4.67
N LEU A 67 4.82 -1.10 -4.36
CA LEU A 67 5.54 0.00 -3.73
C LEU A 67 6.09 -0.38 -2.36
N LEU A 68 5.28 -1.03 -1.52
CA LEU A 68 5.72 -1.47 -0.20
C LEU A 68 6.82 -2.54 -0.29
N LEU A 69 6.68 -3.52 -1.19
CA LEU A 69 7.70 -4.54 -1.43
C LEU A 69 9.01 -3.92 -1.91
N TRP A 70 8.95 -3.04 -2.91
CA TRP A 70 10.10 -2.31 -3.41
C TRP A 70 10.76 -1.48 -2.30
N TRP A 71 9.97 -0.78 -1.50
CA TRP A 71 10.46 0.09 -0.44
C TRP A 71 11.16 -0.71 0.67
N VAL A 72 10.57 -1.83 1.11
CA VAL A 72 11.16 -2.74 2.10
C VAL A 72 12.45 -3.37 1.56
N LEU A 73 12.45 -3.85 0.32
CA LEU A 73 13.65 -4.43 -0.31
C LEU A 73 14.78 -3.41 -0.41
N LYS A 74 14.48 -2.20 -0.89
CA LYS A 74 15.46 -1.11 -0.96
C LYS A 74 16.01 -0.75 0.43
N SER A 75 15.12 -0.61 1.42
CA SER A 75 15.52 -0.32 2.79
C SER A 75 16.41 -1.41 3.38
N THR A 76 16.13 -2.68 3.05
CA THR A 76 16.92 -3.83 3.50
C THR A 76 18.32 -3.82 2.85
N ILE A 77 18.40 -3.52 1.55
CA ILE A 77 19.68 -3.42 0.81
C ILE A 77 20.52 -2.27 1.38
N ASP A 78 19.91 -1.11 1.64
CA ASP A 78 20.61 0.05 2.22
C ASP A 78 21.08 -0.23 3.65
N ALA A 79 20.27 -0.95 4.46
CA ALA A 79 20.68 -1.41 5.78
C ALA A 79 21.87 -2.41 5.70
N CYS A 80 21.84 -3.36 4.76
CA CYS A 80 22.95 -4.29 4.52
C CYS A 80 24.23 -3.59 4.04
N ARG A 81 24.11 -2.52 3.24
CA ARG A 81 25.28 -1.72 2.79
C ARG A 81 25.90 -0.87 3.89
N LYS A 82 25.11 -0.45 4.89
CA LYS A 82 25.58 0.32 6.05
C LYS A 82 26.18 -0.54 7.18
N LEU A 83 26.00 -1.86 7.14
CA LEU A 83 26.29 -2.80 8.24
C LEU A 83 27.76 -3.23 8.35
#